data_AF-A0A7J7GPN1-F1
#
_entry.id   AF-A0A7J7GPN1-F1
#
_cell.length_a   1.000
_cell.length_b   1.000
_cell.length_c   1.000
_cell.angle_alpha   90.00
_cell.angle_beta   90.00
_cell.angle_gamma   90.00
#
_symmetry.space_group_name_H-M   'P 1'
#
loop_
_entity.id
_entity.type
_entity.pdbx_description
1 polymer ?
#
loop_
_entity_poly.entity_id
_entity_poly.type
_entity_poly.pdbx_seq_one_letter_code
_entity_poly.pdbx_strand_id
1 'polypeptide(L)'
;MHLRGLQMRSLGCVVELAEKLPHIQSLCIHEMVTRAFKHVLKAVIASINNVADLSTSVASCLNFLLGGYTIEDSEHNLSGDHMLKLQWLRTFLAKRYGWTLKDEFQQLRKLTILRGLCHKVPSPFIAFGHGFIRMRF
;
A
#
# COMPACT_ATOMS: atom_id res chain seq x y z
N MET A 1 7.57 14.07 -1.59
CA MET A 1 7.77 13.61 -2.97
C MET A 1 7.07 14.55 -3.94
N HIS A 2 5.74 14.52 -4.07
CA HIS A 2 5.04 15.37 -5.06
C HIS A 2 5.19 16.89 -4.84
N LEU A 3 5.10 17.35 -3.59
CA LEU A 3 5.27 18.78 -3.24
C LEU A 3 6.69 19.30 -3.45
N ARG A 4 7.67 18.41 -3.70
CA ARG A 4 9.06 18.76 -3.97
C ARG A 4 9.37 18.76 -5.48
N GLY A 5 8.34 18.86 -6.33
CA GLY A 5 8.48 18.88 -7.80
C GLY A 5 8.73 17.52 -8.45
N LEU A 6 8.78 16.43 -7.67
CA LEU A 6 9.10 15.11 -8.20
C LEU A 6 7.89 14.52 -8.94
N GLN A 7 8.09 14.17 -10.21
CA GLN A 7 7.06 13.55 -11.02
C GLN A 7 6.83 12.12 -10.51
N MET A 8 5.65 11.86 -9.94
CA MET A 8 5.42 10.59 -9.24
C MET A 8 5.57 9.35 -10.14
N ARG A 9 5.43 9.48 -11.46
CA ARG A 9 5.62 8.39 -12.42
C ARG A 9 7.08 7.97 -12.58
N SER A 10 8.04 8.88 -12.30
CA SER A 10 9.47 8.59 -12.44
C SER A 10 10.09 7.88 -11.22
N LEU A 11 9.30 7.54 -10.20
CA LEU A 11 9.82 6.89 -8.99
C LEU A 11 10.60 5.61 -9.28
N GLY A 12 10.24 4.83 -10.31
CA GLY A 12 11.01 3.64 -10.70
C GLY A 12 12.42 4.00 -11.16
N CYS A 13 12.55 5.01 -12.04
CA CYS A 13 13.85 5.53 -12.46
C CYS A 13 14.65 6.12 -11.29
N VAL A 14 14.00 6.76 -10.32
CA VAL A 14 14.68 7.24 -9.10
C VAL A 14 15.26 6.08 -8.28
N VAL A 15 14.56 4.94 -8.19
CA VAL A 15 15.07 3.75 -7.49
C VAL A 15 16.30 3.18 -8.21
N GLU A 16 16.28 3.12 -9.55
CA GLU A 16 17.41 2.67 -10.37
C GLU A 16 18.65 3.55 -10.17
N LEU A 17 18.47 4.87 -10.22
CA LEU A 17 19.57 5.83 -10.05
C LEU A 17 20.10 5.87 -8.61
N ALA A 18 19.30 5.44 -7.63
CA ALA A 18 19.63 5.47 -6.21
C ALA A 18 20.27 4.16 -5.70
N GLU A 19 20.90 3.35 -6.57
CA GLU A 19 21.50 2.05 -6.23
C GLU A 19 22.43 2.09 -4.99
N LYS A 20 23.18 3.17 -4.81
CA LYS A 20 24.10 3.35 -3.68
C LYS A 20 23.44 3.97 -2.43
N LEU A 21 22.14 4.24 -2.48
CA LEU A 21 21.37 4.96 -1.46
C LEU A 21 20.15 4.13 -1.02
N PRO A 22 20.35 3.07 -0.22
CA PRO A 22 19.29 2.13 0.14
C PRO A 22 18.11 2.79 0.86
N HIS A 23 18.36 3.86 1.62
CA HIS A 23 17.29 4.63 2.28
C HIS A 23 16.38 5.35 1.28
N ILE A 24 16.93 5.85 0.17
CA ILE A 24 16.17 6.55 -0.87
C ILE A 24 15.38 5.55 -1.70
N GLN A 25 15.98 4.41 -2.06
CA GLN A 25 15.27 3.30 -2.72
C GLN A 25 14.09 2.85 -1.88
N SER A 26 14.34 2.53 -0.60
CA SER A 26 13.31 2.14 0.35
C SER A 26 12.18 3.17 0.39
N LEU A 27 12.48 4.47 0.51
CA LEU A 27 11.46 5.52 0.55
C LEU A 27 10.61 5.56 -0.72
N CYS A 28 11.24 5.43 -1.90
CA CYS A 28 10.54 5.44 -3.18
C CYS A 28 9.63 4.21 -3.34
N ILE A 29 10.12 3.02 -2.98
CA ILE A 29 9.35 1.77 -3.03
C ILE A 29 8.17 1.84 -2.06
N HIS A 30 8.37 2.31 -0.82
CA HIS A 30 7.30 2.50 0.14
C HIS A 30 6.21 3.44 -0.41
N GLU A 31 6.57 4.55 -1.04
CA GLU A 31 5.62 5.48 -1.65
C GLU A 31 4.85 4.83 -2.82
N MET A 32 5.54 4.08 -3.69
CA MET A 32 4.92 3.35 -4.81
C MET A 32 3.90 2.32 -4.33
N VAL A 33 4.27 1.48 -3.35
CA VAL A 33 3.42 0.44 -2.75
C VAL A 33 2.24 1.07 -2.01
N THR A 34 2.48 2.08 -1.18
CA THR A 34 1.42 2.82 -0.47
C THR A 34 0.39 3.36 -1.47
N ARG A 35 0.85 3.92 -2.60
CA ARG A 35 -0.04 4.44 -3.64
C ARG A 35 -0.83 3.34 -4.33
N ALA A 36 -0.26 2.16 -4.55
CA ALA A 36 -0.96 1.00 -5.10
C ALA A 36 -2.06 0.52 -4.14
N PHE A 37 -1.71 0.28 -2.88
CA PHE A 37 -2.64 -0.21 -1.85
C PHE A 37 -3.78 0.78 -1.58
N LYS A 38 -3.52 2.08 -1.68
CA LYS A 38 -4.56 3.11 -1.62
C LYS A 38 -5.66 2.88 -2.65
N HIS A 39 -5.33 2.44 -3.87
CA HIS A 39 -6.34 2.21 -4.91
C HIS A 39 -7.23 1.02 -4.57
N VAL A 40 -6.65 -0.06 -4.04
CA VAL A 40 -7.39 -1.24 -3.57
C VAL A 40 -8.32 -0.85 -2.43
N LEU A 41 -7.79 -0.18 -1.40
CA LEU A 41 -8.58 0.23 -0.24
C LEU A 41 -9.72 1.19 -0.61
N LYS A 42 -9.49 2.12 -1.54
CA LYS A 42 -10.55 2.99 -2.07
C LYS A 42 -11.64 2.20 -2.80
N ALA A 43 -11.27 1.18 -3.59
CA ALA A 43 -12.23 0.35 -4.29
C ALA A 43 -13.08 -0.45 -3.31
N VAL A 44 -12.47 -1.03 -2.27
CA VAL A 44 -13.18 -1.74 -1.19
C VAL A 44 -14.13 -0.81 -0.45
N ILE A 45 -13.69 0.40 -0.08
CA ILE A 45 -14.58 1.38 0.58
C ILE A 45 -15.75 1.76 -0.33
N ALA A 46 -15.50 1.97 -1.63
CA ALA A 46 -16.53 2.34 -2.59
C ALA A 46 -17.53 1.22 -2.90
N SER A 47 -17.18 -0.05 -2.66
CA SER A 47 -18.09 -1.19 -2.87
C SER A 47 -19.00 -1.48 -1.68
N ILE A 48 -18.82 -0.80 -0.55
CA ILE A 48 -19.58 -1.05 0.68
C ILE A 48 -20.74 -0.07 0.78
N ASN A 49 -21.96 -0.60 0.77
CA ASN A 49 -23.18 0.19 0.91
C ASN A 49 -23.65 0.32 2.36
N ASN A 50 -23.24 -0.61 3.22
CA ASN A 50 -23.64 -0.66 4.63
C ASN A 50 -22.48 -0.24 5.54
N VAL A 51 -22.70 0.80 6.34
CA VAL A 51 -21.68 1.35 7.26
C VAL A 51 -21.26 0.34 8.32
N ALA A 52 -22.15 -0.59 8.72
CA ALA A 52 -21.82 -1.64 9.68
C ALA A 52 -20.71 -2.57 9.18
N ASP A 53 -20.66 -2.84 7.87
CA ASP A 53 -19.70 -3.74 7.24
C ASP A 53 -18.38 -3.04 6.88
N LEU A 54 -18.33 -1.71 7.02
CA LEU A 54 -17.18 -0.90 6.62
C LEU A 54 -15.94 -1.23 7.44
N SER A 55 -16.06 -1.27 8.77
CA SER A 55 -14.93 -1.55 9.66
C SER A 55 -14.32 -2.93 9.39
N THR A 56 -15.18 -3.96 9.32
CA THR A 56 -14.79 -5.35 9.06
C THR A 56 -14.11 -5.49 7.70
N SER A 57 -14.67 -4.88 6.66
CA SER A 57 -14.11 -4.94 5.30
C SER A 57 -12.78 -4.19 5.18
N VAL A 58 -12.65 -3.03 5.82
CA VAL A 58 -11.39 -2.27 5.87
C VAL A 58 -10.32 -3.04 6.64
N ALA A 59 -10.67 -3.61 7.80
CA ALA A 59 -9.75 -4.44 8.59
C ALA A 59 -9.30 -5.68 7.79
N SER A 60 -10.23 -6.39 7.15
CA SER A 60 -9.93 -7.53 6.28
C SER A 60 -9.02 -7.13 5.11
N CYS A 61 -9.32 -6.03 4.42
CA CYS A 61 -8.49 -5.51 3.33
C CYS A 61 -7.07 -5.15 3.82
N LEU A 62 -6.95 -4.48 4.96
CA LEU A 62 -5.64 -4.12 5.52
C LEU A 62 -4.87 -5.36 5.97
N ASN A 63 -5.54 -6.35 6.56
CA ASN A 63 -4.95 -7.64 6.92
C ASN A 63 -4.49 -8.41 5.67
N PHE A 64 -5.25 -8.40 4.58
CA PHE A 64 -4.83 -9.01 3.32
C PHE A 64 -3.61 -8.29 2.72
N LEU A 65 -3.62 -6.95 2.70
CA LEU A 65 -2.54 -6.15 2.10
C LEU A 65 -1.24 -6.22 2.92
N LEU A 66 -1.33 -6.11 4.25
CA LEU A 66 -0.20 -5.99 5.18
C LEU A 66 0.16 -7.29 5.92
N GLY A 67 -0.80 -8.20 6.06
CA GLY A 67 -0.58 -9.54 6.62
C GLY A 67 0.19 -10.42 5.64
N GLY A 68 1.00 -11.33 6.19
CA GLY A 68 1.81 -12.29 5.44
C GLY A 68 3.22 -11.83 5.07
N TYR A 69 3.92 -11.24 6.02
CA TYR A 69 5.38 -11.24 5.95
C TYR A 69 5.90 -11.36 7.38
N THR A 70 5.90 -12.58 7.90
CA THR A 70 6.66 -13.03 9.06
C THR A 70 7.71 -13.96 8.49
N ILE A 71 8.98 -13.59 8.64
CA ILE A 71 10.14 -14.40 8.21
C ILE A 71 10.23 -15.70 9.04
N GLU A 72 9.40 -15.85 10.07
CA GLU A 72 9.45 -16.94 11.05
C GLU A 72 8.49 -18.11 10.76
N ASP A 73 7.62 -18.02 9.75
CA ASP A 73 6.85 -19.19 9.30
C ASP A 73 7.55 -19.86 8.12
N SER A 74 8.56 -20.64 8.49
CA SER A 74 9.16 -21.66 7.66
C SER A 74 8.09 -22.56 7.03
N GLU A 75 8.13 -22.63 5.69
CA GLU A 75 7.87 -23.82 4.87
C GLU A 75 6.47 -24.47 4.80
N HIS A 76 5.44 -24.01 5.51
CA HIS A 76 4.09 -24.57 5.29
C HIS A 76 3.01 -23.50 5.04
N ASN A 77 2.58 -23.43 3.77
CA ASN A 77 1.49 -22.61 3.22
C ASN A 77 1.81 -21.10 3.07
N LEU A 78 2.68 -20.78 2.11
CA LEU A 78 2.51 -19.54 1.32
C LEU A 78 1.15 -19.65 0.62
N SER A 79 0.07 -19.26 1.32
CA SER A 79 -1.30 -19.28 0.79
C SER A 79 -1.30 -18.63 -0.60
N GLY A 80 -1.90 -19.29 -1.60
CA GLY A 80 -1.89 -18.84 -3.00
C GLY A 80 -2.30 -17.37 -3.18
N ASP A 81 -3.10 -16.86 -2.26
CA ASP A 81 -3.51 -15.46 -2.13
C ASP A 81 -2.32 -14.48 -1.98
N HIS A 82 -1.26 -14.86 -1.25
CA HIS A 82 -0.05 -14.05 -1.11
C HIS A 82 0.75 -13.97 -2.41
N MET A 83 0.83 -15.07 -3.15
CA MET A 83 1.51 -15.12 -4.44
C MET A 83 0.76 -14.26 -5.47
N LEU A 84 -0.56 -14.37 -5.53
CA LEU A 84 -1.42 -13.56 -6.39
C LEU A 84 -1.32 -12.07 -6.04
N LYS A 85 -1.33 -11.71 -4.75
CA LYS A 85 -1.12 -10.33 -4.27
C LYS A 85 0.22 -9.77 -4.74
N LEU A 86 1.31 -10.53 -4.57
CA LEU A 86 2.65 -10.09 -4.95
C LEU A 86 2.79 -9.95 -6.47
N GLN A 87 2.23 -10.90 -7.23
CA GLN A 87 2.20 -10.86 -8.69
C GLN A 87 1.41 -9.65 -9.21
N TRP A 88 0.24 -9.39 -8.63
CA TRP A 88 -0.54 -8.19 -8.95
C TRP A 88 0.24 -6.92 -8.66
N LEU A 89 0.88 -6.83 -7.49
CA LEU A 89 1.66 -5.66 -7.10
C LEU A 89 2.83 -5.42 -8.04
N ARG A 90 3.58 -6.46 -8.40
CA ARG A 90 4.67 -6.39 -9.40
C ARG A 90 4.17 -5.86 -10.73
N THR A 91 3.06 -6.40 -11.22
CA THR A 91 2.45 -5.97 -12.50
C THR A 91 1.97 -4.52 -12.45
N PHE A 92 1.34 -4.12 -11.34
CA PHE A 92 0.87 -2.74 -11.14
C PHE A 92 2.02 -1.74 -11.13
N LEU A 93 3.11 -2.07 -10.43
CA LEU A 93 4.28 -1.20 -10.33
C LEU A 93 5.05 -1.11 -11.64
N ALA A 94 5.22 -2.23 -12.34
CA ALA A 94 5.85 -2.25 -13.66
C ALA A 94 5.08 -1.37 -14.64
N LYS A 95 3.75 -1.51 -14.70
CA LYS A 95 2.89 -0.73 -15.61
C LYS A 95 2.88 0.77 -15.26
N ARG A 96 2.94 1.13 -13.98
CA ARG A 96 2.74 2.52 -13.54
C ARG A 96 4.02 3.32 -13.35
N TYR A 97 5.10 2.67 -12.96
CA TYR A 97 6.37 3.30 -12.59
C TYR A 97 7.57 2.74 -13.35
N GLY A 98 7.38 1.70 -14.18
CA GLY A 98 8.49 1.01 -14.85
C GLY A 98 9.32 0.13 -13.93
N TRP A 99 8.88 -0.10 -12.68
CA TRP A 99 9.68 -0.80 -11.67
C TRP A 99 9.16 -2.21 -11.39
N THR A 100 10.05 -3.20 -11.46
CA THR A 100 9.74 -4.59 -11.08
C THR A 100 10.31 -4.90 -9.70
N LEU A 101 9.43 -5.19 -8.76
CA LEU A 101 9.78 -5.41 -7.37
C LEU A 101 10.41 -6.80 -7.18
N LYS A 102 11.69 -6.85 -6.82
CA LYS A 102 12.48 -8.09 -6.63
C LYS A 102 12.27 -8.67 -5.22
N ASP A 103 13.24 -8.50 -4.34
CA ASP A 103 13.25 -8.95 -2.93
C ASP A 103 13.08 -7.79 -1.93
N GLU A 104 13.04 -6.55 -2.43
CA GLU A 104 12.91 -5.34 -1.60
C GLU A 104 11.56 -5.27 -0.86
N PHE A 105 10.58 -6.11 -1.23
CA PHE A 105 9.31 -6.23 -0.52
C PHE A 105 9.50 -6.65 0.93
N GLN A 106 10.51 -7.50 1.17
CA GLN A 106 10.79 -8.07 2.48
C GLN A 106 11.27 -7.00 3.48
N GLN A 107 11.88 -5.92 2.97
CA GLN A 107 12.37 -4.80 3.77
C GLN A 107 11.31 -3.70 3.98
N LEU A 108 10.09 -3.88 3.48
CA LEU A 108 9.03 -2.89 3.64
C LEU A 108 8.49 -2.91 5.07
N ARG A 109 8.61 -1.77 5.74
CA ARG A 109 8.04 -1.57 7.07
C ARG A 109 6.54 -1.37 6.91
N LYS A 110 5.77 -2.38 7.36
CA LYS A 110 4.30 -2.37 7.40
C LYS A 110 3.76 -1.06 8.01
N LEU A 111 4.38 -0.58 9.09
CA LEU A 111 4.03 0.67 9.75
C LEU A 111 4.19 1.91 8.86
N THR A 112 5.23 1.96 8.02
CA THR A 112 5.45 3.08 7.09
C THR A 112 4.38 3.09 6.00
N ILE A 113 4.01 1.92 5.47
CA ILE A 113 2.93 1.79 4.48
C ILE A 113 1.58 2.16 5.10
N LEU A 114 1.26 1.63 6.29
CA LEU A 114 0.02 1.93 6.99
C LEU A 114 -0.11 3.43 7.29
N ARG A 115 0.95 4.04 7.82
CA ARG A 115 1.00 5.50 8.04
C ARG A 115 0.79 6.24 6.71
N GLY A 116 1.44 5.81 5.64
CA GLY A 116 1.28 6.39 4.31
C GLY A 116 -0.15 6.26 3.77
N LEU A 117 -0.83 5.14 4.04
CA LEU A 117 -2.22 4.89 3.65
C LEU A 117 -3.16 5.84 4.39
N CYS A 118 -3.03 5.97 5.71
CA CYS A 118 -3.87 6.87 6.50
C CYS A 118 -3.79 8.33 6.04
N HIS A 119 -2.63 8.78 5.53
CA HIS A 119 -2.48 10.14 5.01
C HIS A 119 -3.01 10.31 3.56
N LYS A 120 -3.10 9.24 2.77
CA LYS A 120 -3.43 9.33 1.34
C LYS A 120 -4.83 8.86 1.00
N VAL A 121 -5.41 7.97 1.80
CA VAL A 121 -6.85 7.72 1.76
C VAL A 121 -7.46 8.98 2.37
N PRO A 122 -8.19 9.81 1.58
CA PRO A 122 -8.98 10.87 2.18
C PRO A 122 -9.83 10.19 3.23
N SER A 123 -9.81 10.72 4.44
CA SER A 123 -10.73 10.32 5.49
C SER A 123 -12.10 10.10 4.85
N PRO A 124 -12.71 8.90 4.95
CA PRO A 124 -14.10 8.72 4.58
C PRO A 124 -15.02 9.66 5.37
N PHE A 125 -14.48 10.34 6.39
CA PHE A 125 -15.17 11.16 7.36
C PHE A 125 -15.66 12.55 6.89
N ILE A 126 -15.30 13.07 5.72
CA ILE A 126 -15.65 14.48 5.39
C ILE A 126 -16.86 14.63 4.44
N ALA A 127 -17.39 13.56 3.84
CA ALA A 127 -18.51 13.74 2.88
C ALA A 127 -19.51 12.58 2.82
N PHE A 128 -19.75 11.86 3.91
CA PHE A 128 -21.01 11.13 4.06
C PHE A 128 -21.90 11.93 5.02
N GLY A 129 -22.93 12.57 4.46
CA GLY A 129 -23.82 13.46 5.16
C GLY A 129 -24.38 12.81 6.44
N HIS A 130 -24.30 13.59 7.53
CA HIS A 130 -24.91 13.32 8.84
C HIS A 130 -24.28 12.22 9.72
N GLY A 131 -23.07 12.48 10.23
CA GLY A 131 -22.55 11.75 11.39
C GLY A 131 -21.03 11.81 11.55
N PHE A 132 -20.54 12.81 12.28
CA PHE A 132 -19.11 12.93 12.62
C PHE A 132 -18.67 11.79 13.54
N ILE A 133 -17.91 10.82 13.01
CA ILE A 133 -17.09 9.93 13.85
C ILE A 133 -15.66 10.45 13.79
N ARG A 134 -15.25 11.09 14.89
CA ARG A 134 -13.90 11.59 15.10
C ARG A 134 -13.02 10.42 15.52
N MET A 135 -12.29 9.79 14.60
CA MET A 135 -11.16 8.95 14.99
C MET A 135 -10.05 9.86 15.52
N ARG A 136 -10.00 9.99 16.86
CA ARG A 136 -8.80 10.42 17.57
C ARG A 136 -7.75 9.32 17.41
N PHE A 137 -6.57 9.70 16.93
CA PHE A 137 -5.35 8.95 17.22
C PHE A 137 -4.98 9.16 18.70
#